data_AF-A0A0V1PSA9-F1
#
_entry.id   AF-A0A0V1PSA9-F1
#
_cell.length_a   1.000
_cell.length_b   1.000
_cell.length_c   1.000
_cell.angle_alpha   90.00
_cell.angle_beta   90.00
_cell.angle_gamma   90.00
#
_symmetry.space_group_name_H-M   'P 1'
#
loop_
_entity.id
_entity.type
_entity.pdbx_description
1 polymer ?
#
loop_
_entity_poly.entity_id
_entity_poly.type
_entity_poly.pdbx_seq_one_letter_code
_entity_poly.pdbx_strand_id
1 'polypeptide(L)'
;MNVALGYDAKSKKIFLPAEAEKLVPSLKLEVDQLNTLTSELIANGADVPAPPTQENFNKDMTKMIRKLYEGGVQAFKQGKFQESAKQFSIGIDMICRRHKFEAFQGTLQELSLFLMSRADAYLKTKNYLGAFNDADMLLGMMMCTPDNFLRRGVANYFLGNYEAARADYQRGLAFDENNERLITELEICLDKILEENGDYL
;
A
#
# COMPACT_ATOMS: atom_id res chain seq x y z
N MET A 1 -11.87 -12.72 32.08
CA MET A 1 -12.59 -11.45 31.95
C MET A 1 -13.75 -11.69 31.00
N ASN A 2 -14.99 -11.44 31.40
CA ASN A 2 -16.15 -11.64 30.53
C ASN A 2 -16.60 -10.27 30.00
N VAL A 3 -16.64 -10.12 28.68
CA VAL A 3 -17.07 -8.89 28.02
C VAL A 3 -18.37 -9.18 27.28
N ALA A 4 -19.43 -8.43 27.59
CA ALA A 4 -20.72 -8.58 26.90
C ALA A 4 -20.66 -7.89 25.53
N LEU A 5 -21.07 -8.61 24.48
CA LEU A 5 -21.23 -8.08 23.12
C LEU A 5 -22.70 -7.80 22.83
N GLY A 6 -22.96 -6.70 22.13
CA GLY A 6 -24.27 -6.40 21.57
C GLY A 6 -24.42 -7.01 20.17
N TYR A 7 -25.65 -7.33 19.78
CA TYR A 7 -26.00 -7.77 18.43
C TYR A 7 -27.19 -6.96 17.92
N ASP A 8 -27.06 -6.39 16.72
CA ASP A 8 -28.15 -5.74 16.02
C ASP A 8 -28.71 -6.65 14.93
N ALA A 9 -29.93 -7.14 15.14
CA ALA A 9 -30.62 -8.05 14.22
C ALA A 9 -30.92 -7.42 12.85
N LYS A 10 -31.00 -6.08 12.74
CA LYS A 10 -31.28 -5.40 11.47
C LYS A 10 -30.04 -5.34 10.59
N SER A 11 -28.93 -4.84 11.14
CA SER A 11 -27.67 -4.77 10.41
C SER A 11 -26.92 -6.11 10.39
N LYS A 12 -27.33 -7.07 11.23
CA LYS A 12 -26.66 -8.37 11.44
C LYS A 12 -25.21 -8.20 11.89
N LYS A 13 -24.93 -7.14 12.65
CA LYS A 13 -23.60 -6.81 13.17
C LYS A 13 -23.55 -6.97 14.68
N ILE A 14 -22.40 -7.42 15.15
CA ILE A 14 -22.04 -7.35 16.56
C ILE A 14 -21.36 -6.02 16.87
N PHE A 15 -21.49 -5.53 18.09
CA PHE A 15 -20.83 -4.30 18.53
C PHE A 15 -20.34 -4.41 19.97
N LEU A 16 -19.28 -3.66 20.25
CA LEU A 16 -18.66 -3.57 21.56
C LEU A 16 -19.22 -2.32 22.28
N PRO A 17 -19.70 -2.42 23.54
CA PRO A 17 -20.06 -1.25 24.32
C PRO A 17 -18.85 -0.30 24.52
N ALA A 18 -19.11 1.01 24.60
CA ALA A 18 -18.06 2.03 24.64
C ALA A 18 -17.10 1.86 25.84
N GLU A 19 -17.60 1.36 26.96
CA GLU A 19 -16.80 1.06 28.15
C GLU A 19 -15.83 -0.10 27.88
N ALA A 20 -16.30 -1.14 27.19
CA ALA A 20 -15.50 -2.32 26.87
C ALA A 20 -14.44 -2.04 25.80
N GLU A 21 -14.71 -1.12 24.87
CA GLU A 21 -13.74 -0.68 23.86
C GLU A 21 -12.50 -0.04 24.49
N LYS A 22 -12.69 0.75 25.56
CA LYS A 22 -11.56 1.35 26.31
C LYS A 22 -10.75 0.34 27.08
N LEU A 23 -11.39 -0.74 27.57
CA LEU A 23 -10.75 -1.79 28.36
C LEU A 23 -9.94 -2.75 27.50
N VAL A 24 -10.43 -3.08 26.30
CA VAL A 24 -9.80 -4.07 25.40
C VAL A 24 -9.83 -3.57 23.95
N PRO A 25 -8.92 -2.67 23.54
CA PRO A 25 -8.91 -2.12 22.19
C PRO A 25 -8.72 -3.18 21.10
N SER A 26 -7.97 -4.25 21.38
CA SER A 26 -7.78 -5.37 20.44
C SER A 26 -9.10 -6.09 20.10
N LEU A 27 -10.05 -6.15 21.05
CA LEU A 27 -11.35 -6.79 20.81
C LEU A 27 -12.19 -6.03 19.80
N LYS A 28 -12.06 -4.69 19.73
CA LYS A 28 -12.76 -3.88 18.73
C LYS A 28 -12.37 -4.30 17.31
N LEU A 29 -11.08 -4.55 17.07
CA LEU A 29 -10.57 -4.98 15.78
C LEU A 29 -11.16 -6.34 15.38
N GLU A 30 -11.20 -7.29 16.31
CA GLU A 30 -11.79 -8.62 16.07
C GLU A 30 -13.29 -8.53 15.73
N VAL A 31 -14.03 -7.68 16.45
CA VAL A 31 -15.46 -7.41 16.20
C VAL A 31 -15.66 -6.83 14.78
N ASP A 32 -14.82 -5.88 14.36
CA ASP A 32 -14.90 -5.28 13.03
C ASP A 32 -14.55 -6.26 11.91
N GLN A 33 -13.53 -7.10 12.12
CA GLN A 33 -13.15 -8.16 11.19
C GLN A 33 -14.26 -9.19 11.06
N LEU A 34 -14.86 -9.63 12.17
CA LEU A 34 -15.98 -10.57 12.15
C LEU A 34 -17.21 -9.98 11.46
N ASN A 35 -17.52 -8.70 11.70
CA ASN A 35 -18.60 -8.00 10.98
C ASN A 35 -18.34 -7.93 9.46
N THR A 36 -17.08 -7.73 9.06
CA THR A 36 -16.69 -7.73 7.64
C THR A 36 -16.91 -9.10 7.02
N LEU A 37 -16.38 -10.16 7.64
CA LEU A 37 -16.52 -11.53 7.15
C LEU A 37 -17.99 -11.98 7.10
N THR A 38 -18.79 -11.62 8.11
CA THR A 38 -20.21 -11.97 8.16
C THR A 38 -20.98 -11.27 7.03
N SER A 39 -20.69 -9.99 6.79
CA SER A 39 -21.32 -9.23 5.70
C SER A 39 -20.95 -9.81 4.33
N GLU A 40 -19.68 -10.17 4.13
CA GLU A 40 -19.20 -10.80 2.89
C GLU A 40 -19.81 -12.19 2.67
N LEU A 41 -19.96 -13.00 3.73
CA LEU A 41 -20.59 -14.33 3.66
C LEU A 41 -22.08 -14.22 3.30
N ILE A 42 -22.81 -13.30 3.93
CA ILE A 42 -24.23 -13.05 3.62
C ILE A 42 -24.38 -12.59 2.16
N ALA A 43 -23.49 -11.70 1.69
CA ALA A 43 -23.50 -11.22 0.32
C ALA A 43 -23.12 -12.30 -0.70
N ASN A 44 -22.30 -13.29 -0.32
CA ASN A 44 -21.95 -14.42 -1.18
C ASN A 44 -23.16 -15.32 -1.46
N GLY A 45 -24.09 -15.45 -0.51
CA GLY A 45 -25.35 -16.18 -0.70
C GLY A 45 -25.22 -17.71 -0.71
N ALA A 46 -24.01 -18.24 -0.46
CA ALA A 46 -23.76 -19.67 -0.26
C ALA A 46 -23.36 -19.94 1.19
N ASP A 47 -23.71 -21.13 1.69
CA ASP A 47 -23.36 -21.57 3.05
C ASP A 47 -21.85 -21.70 3.25
N VAL A 48 -21.14 -22.03 2.17
CA VAL A 48 -19.67 -22.16 2.15
C VAL A 48 -19.14 -21.34 0.97
N PRO A 49 -18.28 -20.33 1.21
CA PRO A 49 -17.63 -19.59 0.15
C PRO A 49 -16.84 -20.51 -0.79
N ALA A 50 -16.81 -20.15 -2.08
CA ALA A 50 -16.02 -20.86 -3.06
C ALA A 50 -14.52 -20.86 -2.67
N PRO A 51 -13.76 -21.91 -3.00
CA PRO A 51 -12.34 -21.95 -2.68
C PRO A 51 -11.59 -20.80 -3.37
N PRO A 52 -10.58 -20.20 -2.71
CA PRO A 52 -9.84 -19.03 -3.21
C PRO A 52 -8.87 -19.41 -4.34
N THR A 53 -9.42 -19.76 -5.51
CA THR A 53 -8.67 -20.10 -6.72
C THR A 53 -8.66 -18.95 -7.70
N GLN A 54 -7.77 -18.99 -8.70
CA GLN A 54 -7.75 -18.01 -9.78
C GLN A 54 -9.05 -18.02 -10.61
N GLU A 55 -9.71 -19.18 -10.71
CA GLU A 55 -10.96 -19.33 -11.44
C GLU A 55 -12.11 -18.59 -10.76
N ASN A 56 -12.12 -18.60 -9.42
CA ASN A 56 -13.13 -17.95 -8.58
C ASN A 56 -12.82 -16.49 -8.25
N PHE A 57 -11.71 -15.94 -8.75
CA PHE A 57 -11.35 -14.54 -8.55
C PHE A 57 -12.29 -13.63 -9.34
N ASN A 58 -12.76 -12.53 -8.75
CA ASN A 58 -13.78 -11.69 -9.37
C ASN A 58 -13.22 -10.93 -10.59
N LYS A 59 -13.50 -11.45 -11.79
CA LYS A 59 -12.99 -10.93 -13.07
C LYS A 59 -13.57 -9.58 -13.44
N ASP A 60 -14.82 -9.30 -13.06
CA ASP A 60 -15.45 -8.01 -13.38
C ASP A 60 -14.90 -6.89 -12.51
N MET A 61 -14.61 -7.19 -11.24
CA MET A 61 -13.87 -6.28 -10.38
C MET A 61 -12.47 -6.00 -10.92
N THR A 62 -11.75 -7.04 -11.38
CA THR A 62 -10.45 -6.87 -12.04
C THR A 62 -10.53 -5.99 -13.29
N LYS A 63 -11.55 -6.15 -14.15
CA LYS A 63 -11.73 -5.27 -15.33
C LYS A 63 -11.90 -3.80 -14.93
N MET A 64 -12.69 -3.54 -13.89
CA MET A 64 -12.91 -2.19 -13.37
C MET A 64 -11.63 -1.60 -12.75
N ILE A 65 -10.90 -2.37 -11.94
CA ILE A 65 -9.60 -1.97 -11.36
C ILE A 65 -8.59 -1.67 -12.47
N ARG A 66 -8.53 -2.52 -13.50
CA ARG A 66 -7.67 -2.29 -14.67
C ARG A 66 -8.01 -0.97 -15.38
N LYS A 67 -9.29 -0.66 -15.55
CA LYS A 67 -9.71 0.60 -16.18
C LYS A 67 -9.28 1.82 -15.36
N LEU A 68 -9.37 1.74 -14.02
CA LEU A 68 -8.85 2.79 -13.13
C LEU A 68 -7.34 2.93 -13.26
N TYR A 69 -6.61 1.82 -13.37
CA TYR A 69 -5.17 1.82 -13.57
C TYR A 69 -4.78 2.52 -14.88
N GLU A 70 -5.44 2.17 -15.98
CA GLU A 70 -5.21 2.75 -17.31
C GLU A 70 -5.47 4.26 -17.31
N GLY A 71 -6.52 4.72 -16.64
CA GLY A 71 -6.79 6.14 -16.44
C GLY A 71 -5.68 6.85 -15.66
N GLY A 72 -5.22 6.25 -14.55
CA GLY A 72 -4.15 6.80 -13.73
C GLY A 72 -2.83 6.94 -14.49
N VAL A 73 -2.49 5.93 -15.30
CA VAL A 73 -1.33 5.95 -16.21
C VAL A 73 -1.48 7.01 -17.29
N GLN A 74 -2.68 7.16 -17.88
CA GLN A 74 -2.93 8.19 -18.90
C GLN A 74 -2.74 9.60 -18.32
N ALA A 75 -3.29 9.88 -17.13
CA ALA A 75 -3.09 11.14 -16.44
C ALA A 75 -1.61 11.39 -16.13
N PHE A 76 -0.87 10.36 -15.71
CA PHE A 76 0.57 10.44 -15.48
C PHE A 76 1.34 10.85 -16.74
N LYS A 77 1.06 10.20 -17.87
CA LYS A 77 1.70 10.51 -19.17
C LYS A 77 1.42 11.93 -19.65
N GLN A 78 0.27 12.51 -19.28
CA GLN A 78 -0.09 13.89 -19.58
C GLN A 78 0.54 14.91 -18.61
N GLY A 79 1.37 14.47 -17.66
CA GLY A 79 1.95 15.33 -16.62
C GLY A 79 0.97 15.74 -15.52
N LYS A 80 -0.25 15.19 -15.51
CA LYS A 80 -1.28 15.47 -14.49
C LYS A 80 -1.07 14.58 -13.27
N PHE A 81 0.06 14.74 -12.60
CA PHE A 81 0.50 13.83 -11.54
C PHE A 81 -0.42 13.82 -10.31
N GLN A 82 -1.01 14.96 -9.93
CA GLN A 82 -1.98 15.00 -8.83
C GLN A 82 -3.27 14.22 -9.16
N GLU A 83 -3.75 14.33 -10.40
CA GLU A 83 -4.93 13.58 -10.85
C GLU A 83 -4.62 12.08 -10.92
N SER A 84 -3.44 11.73 -11.43
CA SER A 84 -2.94 10.35 -11.45
C SER A 84 -2.91 9.73 -10.04
N ALA A 85 -2.33 10.42 -9.06
CA ALA A 85 -2.30 9.96 -7.67
C ALA A 85 -3.70 9.76 -7.07
N LYS A 86 -4.66 10.63 -7.41
CA LYS A 86 -6.07 10.48 -6.99
C LYS A 86 -6.70 9.23 -7.60
N GLN A 87 -6.52 9.00 -8.90
CA GLN A 87 -7.05 7.82 -9.57
C GLN A 87 -6.46 6.51 -9.00
N PHE A 88 -5.15 6.48 -8.74
CA PHE A 88 -4.55 5.32 -8.08
C PHE A 88 -5.08 5.11 -6.66
N SER A 89 -5.34 6.19 -5.91
CA SER A 89 -5.93 6.08 -4.56
C SER A 89 -7.34 5.47 -4.59
N ILE A 90 -8.16 5.84 -5.58
CA ILE A 90 -9.49 5.24 -5.78
C ILE A 90 -9.37 3.75 -6.11
N GLY A 91 -8.41 3.37 -6.97
CA GLY A 91 -8.16 1.98 -7.30
C GLY A 91 -7.69 1.16 -6.09
N ILE A 92 -6.82 1.71 -5.24
CA ILE A 92 -6.38 1.05 -3.99
C ILE A 92 -7.57 0.83 -3.05
N ASP A 93 -8.42 1.84 -2.83
CA ASP A 93 -9.63 1.68 -2.02
C ASP A 93 -10.54 0.58 -2.57
N MET A 94 -10.67 0.50 -3.90
CA MET A 94 -11.43 -0.56 -4.55
C MET A 94 -10.80 -1.95 -4.36
N ILE A 95 -9.47 -2.08 -4.47
CA ILE A 95 -8.75 -3.34 -4.23
C ILE A 95 -8.91 -3.79 -2.77
N CYS A 96 -8.83 -2.86 -1.80
CA CYS A 96 -9.01 -3.16 -0.38
C CYS A 96 -10.44 -3.64 -0.02
N ARG A 97 -11.42 -3.39 -0.89
CA ARG A 97 -12.81 -3.86 -0.74
C ARG A 97 -13.06 -5.24 -1.35
N ARG A 98 -12.05 -5.89 -1.95
CA ARG A 98 -12.16 -7.29 -2.39
C ARG A 98 -12.56 -8.20 -1.25
N HIS A 99 -13.35 -9.23 -1.56
CA HIS A 99 -13.83 -10.17 -0.55
C HIS A 99 -12.64 -10.99 -0.01
N LYS A 100 -12.64 -11.25 1.30
CA LYS A 100 -11.54 -11.97 1.97
C LYS A 100 -11.49 -13.46 1.62
N PHE A 101 -12.54 -13.98 0.98
CA PHE A 101 -12.61 -15.33 0.45
C PHE A 101 -12.04 -15.47 -0.97
N GLU A 102 -11.58 -14.37 -1.60
CA GLU A 102 -10.90 -14.40 -2.90
C GLU A 102 -9.41 -14.77 -2.75
N ALA A 103 -8.81 -15.24 -3.86
CA ALA A 103 -7.38 -15.53 -3.90
C ALA A 103 -6.54 -14.30 -3.56
N PHE A 104 -5.80 -14.36 -2.44
CA PHE A 104 -4.97 -13.26 -1.96
C PHE A 104 -3.89 -12.83 -2.97
N GLN A 105 -3.34 -13.78 -3.72
CA GLN A 105 -2.29 -13.52 -4.71
C GLN A 105 -2.71 -12.49 -5.76
N GLY A 106 -3.96 -12.55 -6.25
CA GLY A 106 -4.46 -11.60 -7.24
C GLY A 106 -4.59 -10.19 -6.67
N THR A 107 -5.09 -10.08 -5.44
CA THR A 107 -5.19 -8.82 -4.71
C THR A 107 -3.81 -8.18 -4.51
N LEU A 108 -2.80 -8.98 -4.16
CA LEU A 108 -1.44 -8.50 -3.94
C LEU A 108 -0.79 -7.97 -5.24
N GLN A 109 -1.01 -8.66 -6.36
CA GLN A 109 -0.54 -8.22 -7.69
C GLN A 109 -1.19 -6.90 -8.12
N GLU A 110 -2.49 -6.74 -7.90
CA GLU A 110 -3.17 -5.48 -8.20
C GLU A 110 -2.71 -4.35 -7.27
N LEU A 111 -2.66 -4.61 -5.96
CA LEU A 111 -2.28 -3.60 -4.96
C LEU A 111 -0.86 -3.08 -5.20
N SER A 112 0.09 -3.97 -5.44
CA SER A 112 1.48 -3.60 -5.68
C SER A 112 1.67 -2.66 -6.86
N LEU A 113 1.01 -2.97 -7.98
CA LEU A 113 1.07 -2.16 -9.20
C LEU A 113 0.58 -0.73 -8.96
N PHE A 114 -0.50 -0.58 -8.19
CA PHE A 114 -1.05 0.72 -7.83
C PHE A 114 -0.17 1.49 -6.85
N LEU A 115 0.39 0.83 -5.84
CA LEU A 115 1.32 1.46 -4.89
C LEU A 115 2.58 1.98 -5.58
N MET A 116 3.18 1.18 -6.48
CA MET A 116 4.36 1.61 -7.26
C MET A 116 4.05 2.88 -8.06
N SER A 117 2.92 2.87 -8.77
CA SER A 117 2.52 3.97 -9.65
C SER A 117 2.11 5.23 -8.88
N ARG A 118 1.46 5.06 -7.72
CA ARG A 118 1.10 6.18 -6.86
C ARG A 118 2.32 6.77 -6.17
N ALA A 119 3.28 5.95 -5.73
CA ALA A 119 4.56 6.42 -5.22
C ALA A 119 5.28 7.31 -6.25
N ASP A 120 5.33 6.88 -7.52
CA ASP A 120 5.92 7.70 -8.60
C ASP A 120 5.18 9.04 -8.78
N ALA A 121 3.85 9.01 -8.74
CA ALA A 121 3.03 10.24 -8.84
C ALA A 121 3.25 11.17 -7.64
N TYR A 122 3.43 10.61 -6.44
CA TYR A 122 3.76 11.36 -5.24
C TYR A 122 5.16 11.98 -5.29
N LEU A 123 6.17 11.25 -5.78
CA LEU A 123 7.50 11.81 -6.02
C LEU A 123 7.45 12.98 -7.01
N LYS A 124 6.69 12.87 -8.10
CA LYS A 124 6.51 13.97 -9.08
C LYS A 124 5.76 15.18 -8.53
N THR A 125 4.95 15.00 -7.49
CA THR A 125 4.20 16.07 -6.83
C THR A 125 4.84 16.56 -5.54
N LYS A 126 6.06 16.10 -5.22
CA LYS A 126 6.79 16.39 -3.98
C LYS A 126 6.05 15.99 -2.70
N ASN A 127 5.13 15.04 -2.80
CA ASN A 127 4.51 14.41 -1.63
C ASN A 127 5.40 13.26 -1.14
N TYR A 128 6.54 13.60 -0.54
CA TYR A 128 7.56 12.61 -0.19
C TYR A 128 7.09 11.65 0.91
N LEU A 129 6.30 12.11 1.88
CA LEU A 129 5.73 11.23 2.91
C LEU A 129 4.78 10.19 2.30
N GLY A 130 3.93 10.60 1.34
CA GLY A 130 3.07 9.66 0.62
C GLY A 130 3.85 8.63 -0.18
N ALA A 131 4.90 9.07 -0.90
CA ALA A 131 5.77 8.17 -1.65
C ALA A 131 6.52 7.20 -0.75
N PHE A 132 7.03 7.67 0.39
CA PHE A 132 7.68 6.84 1.41
C PHE A 132 6.74 5.75 1.90
N ASN A 133 5.52 6.11 2.33
CA ASN A 133 4.56 5.14 2.87
C ASN A 133 4.19 4.05 1.83
N ASP A 134 4.00 4.43 0.57
CA ASP A 134 3.69 3.47 -0.49
C ASP A 134 4.88 2.53 -0.77
N ALA A 135 6.10 3.07 -0.84
CA ALA A 135 7.32 2.28 -1.06
C ALA A 135 7.65 1.38 0.14
N ASP A 136 7.45 1.85 1.36
CA ASP A 136 7.65 1.07 2.57
C ASP A 136 6.65 -0.09 2.66
N MET A 137 5.39 0.15 2.32
CA MET A 137 4.38 -0.92 2.23
C MET A 137 4.78 -1.98 1.19
N LEU A 138 5.28 -1.58 0.02
CA LEU A 138 5.77 -2.52 -1.00
C LEU A 138 6.89 -3.42 -0.46
N LEU A 139 7.88 -2.82 0.21
CA LEU A 139 8.98 -3.57 0.81
C LEU A 139 8.50 -4.47 1.96
N GLY A 140 7.54 -4.00 2.77
CA GLY A 140 6.89 -4.79 3.82
C GLY A 140 6.09 -5.99 3.28
N MET A 141 5.58 -5.88 2.05
CA MET A 141 4.97 -6.98 1.30
C MET A 141 5.99 -7.88 0.59
N MET A 142 7.27 -7.79 0.94
CA MET A 142 8.39 -8.54 0.35
C MET A 142 8.63 -8.26 -1.13
N MET A 143 8.18 -7.12 -1.66
CA MET A 143 8.50 -6.68 -3.02
C MET A 143 9.83 -5.94 -3.07
N CYS A 144 10.90 -6.66 -2.76
CA CYS A 144 12.27 -6.14 -2.72
C CYS A 144 12.85 -6.05 -4.14
N THR A 145 12.61 -4.93 -4.83
CA THR A 145 13.18 -4.63 -6.15
C THR A 145 14.06 -3.37 -6.08
N PRO A 146 15.09 -3.23 -6.94
CA PRO A 146 15.93 -2.02 -6.99
C PRO A 146 15.09 -0.74 -7.08
N ASP A 147 14.05 -0.79 -7.91
CA ASP A 147 13.07 0.25 -8.16
C ASP A 147 12.26 0.66 -6.91
N ASN A 148 11.91 -0.27 -6.02
CA ASN A 148 11.18 0.05 -4.80
C ASN A 148 12.09 0.64 -3.73
N PHE A 149 13.33 0.14 -3.62
CA PHE A 149 14.36 0.77 -2.79
C PHE A 149 14.68 2.19 -3.28
N LEU A 150 14.79 2.39 -4.59
CA LEU A 150 14.98 3.71 -5.18
C LEU A 150 13.84 4.67 -4.80
N ARG A 151 12.57 4.24 -4.91
CA ARG A 151 11.41 5.08 -4.53
C ARG A 151 11.47 5.51 -3.05
N ARG A 152 11.75 4.56 -2.14
CA ARG A 152 11.84 4.86 -0.71
C ARG A 152 13.05 5.73 -0.38
N GLY A 153 14.19 5.46 -1.01
CA GLY A 153 15.42 6.23 -0.86
C GLY A 153 15.27 7.69 -1.29
N VAL A 154 14.68 7.92 -2.48
CA VAL A 154 14.39 9.28 -2.97
C VAL A 154 13.43 10.01 -2.03
N ALA A 155 12.39 9.32 -1.54
CA ALA A 155 11.48 9.91 -0.57
C ALA A 155 12.19 10.26 0.74
N ASN A 156 13.02 9.37 1.29
CA ASN A 156 13.82 9.61 2.49
C ASN A 156 14.77 10.80 2.31
N TYR A 157 15.46 10.89 1.18
CA TYR A 157 16.37 11.99 0.87
C TYR A 157 15.67 13.35 0.96
N PHE A 158 14.50 13.48 0.31
CA PHE A 158 13.73 14.73 0.35
C PHE A 158 13.03 14.99 1.69
N LEU A 159 12.89 13.98 2.55
CA LEU A 159 12.43 14.13 3.93
C LEU A 159 13.57 14.50 4.89
N GLY A 160 14.82 14.60 4.42
CA GLY A 160 16.00 14.88 5.25
C GLY A 160 16.56 13.65 5.97
N ASN A 161 16.05 12.45 5.67
CA ASN A 161 16.52 11.20 6.27
C ASN A 161 17.68 10.62 5.45
N TYR A 162 18.79 11.36 5.31
CA TYR A 162 19.88 11.02 4.37
C TYR A 162 20.52 9.66 4.66
N GLU A 163 20.73 9.32 5.93
CA GLU A 163 21.28 8.01 6.32
C GLU A 163 20.37 6.85 5.92
N ALA A 164 19.05 7.02 6.06
CA ALA A 164 18.07 6.03 5.62
C ALA A 164 18.03 5.94 4.07
N ALA A 165 18.14 7.07 3.38
CA ALA A 165 18.22 7.11 1.92
C ALA A 165 19.45 6.38 1.40
N ARG A 166 20.63 6.62 1.99
CA ARG A 166 21.87 5.90 1.68
C ARG A 166 21.69 4.39 1.82
N ALA A 167 21.11 3.95 2.95
CA ALA A 167 20.86 2.54 3.20
C ALA A 167 19.90 1.92 2.16
N ASP A 168 18.86 2.65 1.77
CA ASP A 168 17.93 2.24 0.71
C ASP A 168 18.64 2.10 -0.64
N TYR A 169 19.44 3.09 -1.05
CA TYR A 169 20.14 3.02 -2.33
C TYR A 169 21.16 1.88 -2.37
N GLN A 170 21.93 1.68 -1.31
CA GLN A 170 22.87 0.55 -1.19
C GLN A 170 22.14 -0.80 -1.22
N ARG A 171 20.99 -0.90 -0.54
CA ARG A 171 20.13 -2.09 -0.62
C ARG A 171 19.66 -2.34 -2.05
N GLY A 172 19.22 -1.31 -2.77
CA GLY A 172 18.82 -1.41 -4.17
C GLY A 172 19.95 -1.92 -5.07
N LEU A 173 21.16 -1.37 -4.91
CA LEU A 173 22.35 -1.77 -5.67
C LEU A 173 22.80 -3.20 -5.37
N ALA A 174 22.49 -3.74 -4.19
CA ALA A 174 22.73 -5.16 -3.90
C ALA A 174 21.86 -6.11 -4.75
N PHE A 175 20.75 -5.64 -5.32
CA PHE A 175 19.92 -6.40 -6.26
C PHE A 175 20.28 -6.12 -7.72
N ASP A 176 20.76 -4.92 -8.02
CA ASP A 176 21.19 -4.50 -9.37
C ASP A 176 22.34 -3.50 -9.24
N GLU A 177 23.57 -4.01 -9.29
CA GLU A 177 24.80 -3.24 -9.05
C GLU A 177 25.08 -2.19 -10.14
N ASN A 178 24.50 -2.35 -11.34
CA ASN A 178 24.73 -1.49 -12.49
C ASN A 178 23.59 -0.48 -12.70
N ASN A 179 22.70 -0.32 -11.72
CA ASN A 179 21.57 0.58 -11.83
C ASN A 179 22.03 2.06 -11.77
N GLU A 180 22.19 2.68 -12.94
CA GLU A 180 22.70 4.05 -13.09
C GLU A 180 21.98 5.07 -12.20
N ARG A 181 20.66 4.93 -12.05
CA ARG A 181 19.86 5.86 -11.26
C ARG A 181 20.12 5.71 -9.77
N LEU A 182 20.23 4.48 -9.26
CA LEU A 182 20.60 4.25 -7.87
C LEU A 182 22.02 4.74 -7.56
N ILE A 183 22.97 4.53 -8.48
CA ILE A 183 24.35 5.04 -8.34
C ILE A 183 24.33 6.56 -8.23
N THR A 184 23.66 7.24 -9.16
CA THR A 184 23.56 8.70 -9.19
C THR A 184 22.93 9.26 -7.91
N GLU A 185 21.81 8.69 -7.45
CA GLU A 185 21.11 9.17 -6.26
C GLU A 185 21.89 8.87 -4.97
N LEU A 186 22.67 7.78 -4.94
CA LEU A 186 23.59 7.48 -3.85
C LEU A 186 24.73 8.50 -3.77
N GLU A 187 25.36 8.85 -4.90
CA GLU A 187 26.41 9.87 -4.95
C GLU A 187 25.90 11.23 -4.43
N ILE A 188 24.75 11.69 -4.93
CA ILE A 188 24.09 12.91 -4.45
C ILE A 188 23.81 12.85 -2.94
N CYS A 189 23.37 11.69 -2.44
CA CYS A 189 23.10 11.51 -1.02
C CYS A 189 24.37 11.54 -0.16
N LEU A 190 25.47 10.98 -0.64
CA LEU A 190 26.75 10.98 0.08
C LEU A 190 27.34 12.38 0.18
N ASP A 191 27.32 13.14 -0.92
CA ASP A 191 27.71 14.56 -0.92
C ASP A 191 26.88 15.33 0.12
N LYS A 192 25.56 15.09 0.15
CA LYS A 192 24.68 15.77 1.09
C LYS A 192 24.98 15.44 2.55
N ILE A 193 25.33 14.20 2.86
CA ILE A 193 25.74 13.79 4.21
C ILE A 193 27.06 14.48 4.62
N LEU A 194 28.01 14.60 3.69
CA LEU A 194 29.27 15.33 3.94
C LEU A 194 29.00 16.82 4.22
N GLU A 195 28.00 17.43 3.56
CA GLU A 195 27.64 18.84 3.77
C GLU A 195 27.17 19.07 5.19
N GLU A 196 26.30 18.18 5.68
CA GLU A 196 25.72 18.30 7.03
C GLU A 196 26.75 18.03 8.14
N ASN A 197 27.72 17.16 7.88
CA ASN A 197 28.78 16.86 8.83
C ASN A 197 29.85 17.96 8.90
N GLY A 198 29.86 18.90 7.95
CA GLY A 198 30.87 19.97 7.88
C GLY A 198 32.23 19.49 7.38
N ASP A 199 32.28 18.34 6.71
CA ASP A 199 33.50 17.69 6.21
C ASP A 199 33.90 18.18 4.80
N TYR A 200 33.40 19.34 4.37
CA TYR A 200 33.81 19.97 3.11
C TYR A 200 35.22 20.56 3.26
N LEU A 201 36.19 19.95 2.59
CA LEU A 201 37.56 20.46 2.41
C LEU A 201 37.61 21.64 1.42
#